data_AF-A0A7S3I0A6-F1
#
_entry.id   AF-A0A7S3I0A6-F1
#
_cell.length_a   1.000
_cell.length_b   1.000
_cell.length_c   1.000
_cell.angle_alpha   90.00
_cell.angle_beta   90.00
_cell.angle_gamma   90.00
#
_symmetry.space_group_name_H-M   'P 1'
#
loop_
_entity.id
_entity.type
_entity.pdbx_description
1 polymer ?
#
loop_
_entity_poly.entity_id
_entity_poly.type
_entity_poly.pdbx_seq_one_letter_code
_entity_poly.pdbx_strand_id
1 'polypeptide(L)'
;VENQRTKLLAEFTQEHQALLHKYLNFFSLKKQRCINEVERAFEQVRERQQNTQLFSKQEMEQVLDDMEGEMRSTFRDELEIFYRMSGVFIQMLMYDAEKQNSEIRADVNFMENYKALSDMREFEDLVMSEDFTLVKKPTAKAQ
;
A
#
# COMPACT_ATOMS: atom_id res chain seq x y z
N VAL A 1 -4.22 -32.88 -9.87
CA VAL A 1 -5.23 -32.14 -9.10
C VAL A 1 -4.49 -31.13 -8.26
N GLU A 2 -4.80 -29.87 -8.54
CA GLU A 2 -4.33 -28.58 -8.02
C GLU A 2 -3.09 -28.45 -7.14
N ASN A 3 -2.19 -27.63 -7.68
CA ASN A 3 -0.96 -27.09 -7.14
C ASN A 3 -1.31 -25.95 -6.16
N GLN A 4 -1.49 -26.24 -4.87
CA GLN A 4 -1.66 -25.19 -3.87
C GLN A 4 -0.35 -24.39 -3.75
N ARG A 5 -0.36 -23.18 -4.30
CA ARG A 5 0.71 -22.19 -4.24
C ARG A 5 1.00 -21.79 -2.79
N THR A 6 1.82 -22.53 -2.09
CA THR A 6 2.39 -22.09 -0.80
C THR A 6 3.76 -21.49 -1.06
N LYS A 7 3.80 -20.23 -1.51
CA LYS A 7 5.03 -19.42 -1.44
C LYS A 7 4.96 -18.58 -0.18
N LEU A 8 5.81 -18.90 0.80
CA LEU A 8 5.95 -18.15 2.03
C LEU A 8 7.00 -17.05 1.83
N LEU A 9 6.60 -15.79 2.00
CA LEU A 9 7.52 -14.63 1.93
C LEU A 9 8.58 -14.67 3.05
N ALA A 10 8.27 -15.38 4.14
CA ALA A 10 9.16 -15.92 5.17
C ALA A 10 8.31 -16.89 6.02
N GLU A 11 8.92 -17.83 6.75
CA GLU A 11 8.20 -18.66 7.73
C GLU A 11 7.82 -17.83 8.97
N PHE A 12 6.85 -16.92 8.82
CA PHE A 12 6.33 -16.14 9.93
C PHE A 12 5.48 -17.01 10.87
N THR A 13 5.52 -16.71 12.17
CA THR A 13 4.58 -17.27 13.15
C THR A 13 3.15 -16.78 12.84
N GLN A 14 2.12 -17.48 13.32
CA GLN A 14 0.72 -17.03 13.13
C GLN A 14 0.49 -15.60 13.66
N GLU A 15 1.14 -15.23 14.76
CA GLU A 15 1.08 -13.88 15.31
C GLU A 15 1.66 -12.83 14.36
N HIS A 16 2.83 -13.11 13.77
CA HIS A 16 3.47 -12.22 12.80
C HIS A 16 2.67 -12.13 11.50
N GLN A 17 2.02 -13.21 11.08
CA GLN A 17 1.12 -13.21 9.91
C GLN A 17 -0.12 -12.37 10.17
N ALA A 18 -0.75 -12.51 11.34
CA ALA A 18 -1.89 -11.69 11.74
C ALA A 18 -1.52 -10.19 11.84
N LEU A 19 -0.31 -9.90 12.31
CA LEU A 19 0.21 -8.54 12.35
C LEU A 19 0.43 -7.97 10.94
N LEU A 20 1.08 -8.75 10.05
CA LEU A 20 1.28 -8.37 8.65
C LEU A 20 -0.07 -8.13 7.94
N HIS A 21 -1.05 -9.00 8.16
CA HIS A 21 -2.42 -8.84 7.64
C HIS A 21 -3.05 -7.50 8.08
N LYS A 22 -2.93 -7.14 9.37
CA LYS A 22 -3.43 -5.85 9.87
C LYS A 22 -2.78 -4.67 9.14
N TYR A 23 -1.47 -4.72 8.92
CA TYR A 23 -0.75 -3.67 8.19
C TYR A 23 -1.15 -3.59 6.72
N LEU A 24 -1.23 -4.73 6.02
CA LEU A 24 -1.65 -4.77 4.62
C LEU A 24 -3.09 -4.25 4.46
N ASN A 25 -4.01 -4.61 5.36
CA ASN A 25 -5.36 -4.06 5.35
C ASN A 25 -5.37 -2.55 5.55
N PHE A 26 -4.60 -2.04 6.52
CA PHE A 26 -4.49 -0.61 6.76
C PHE A 26 -3.99 0.14 5.52
N PHE A 27 -2.90 -0.34 4.90
CA PHE A 27 -2.33 0.29 3.70
C PHE A 27 -3.24 0.12 2.47
N SER A 28 -3.96 -0.98 2.35
CA SER A 28 -4.97 -1.18 1.29
C SER A 28 -6.11 -0.16 1.41
N LEU A 29 -6.63 0.06 2.62
CA LEU A 29 -7.65 1.09 2.87
C LEU A 29 -7.11 2.50 2.58
N LYS A 30 -5.85 2.78 2.93
CA LYS A 30 -5.18 4.05 2.60
C LYS A 30 -5.03 4.25 1.09
N LYS A 31 -4.62 3.22 0.36
CA LYS A 31 -4.55 3.23 -1.11
C LYS A 31 -5.91 3.57 -1.71
N GLN A 32 -6.97 2.88 -1.28
CA GLN A 32 -8.33 3.13 -1.78
C GLN A 32 -8.78 4.56 -1.47
N ARG A 33 -8.47 5.07 -0.28
CA ARG A 33 -8.80 6.45 0.09
C ARG A 33 -8.10 7.47 -0.82
N CYS A 34 -6.81 7.32 -1.08
CA CYS A 34 -6.08 8.21 -1.98
C CYS A 34 -6.66 8.18 -3.40
N ILE A 35 -7.01 6.99 -3.92
CA ILE A 35 -7.71 6.87 -5.22
C ILE A 35 -9.02 7.65 -5.21
N ASN A 36 -9.85 7.46 -4.18
CA ASN A 36 -11.13 8.15 -4.05
C ASN A 36 -10.97 9.69 -3.92
N GLU A 37 -9.90 10.17 -3.31
CA GLU A 37 -9.60 11.61 -3.19
C GLU A 37 -9.22 12.21 -4.56
N VAL A 38 -8.42 11.49 -5.35
CA VAL A 38 -8.11 11.88 -6.73
C VAL A 38 -9.37 11.88 -7.61
N GLU A 39 -10.22 10.85 -7.51
CA GLU A 39 -11.49 10.81 -8.23
C GLU A 39 -12.41 11.99 -7.85
N ARG A 40 -12.47 12.35 -6.56
CA ARG A 40 -13.21 13.51 -6.09
C ARG A 40 -12.66 14.83 -6.64
N ALA A 41 -11.34 14.97 -6.76
CA ALA A 41 -10.74 16.15 -7.37
C ALA A 41 -11.20 16.31 -8.83
N PHE A 42 -11.25 15.22 -9.60
CA PHE A 42 -11.80 15.23 -10.95
C PHE A 42 -13.29 15.58 -10.99
N GLU A 43 -14.09 15.00 -10.09
CA GLU A 43 -15.53 15.28 -10.01
C GLU A 43 -15.78 16.76 -9.70
N GLN A 44 -15.00 17.37 -8.81
CA GLN A 44 -15.11 18.79 -8.47
C GLN A 44 -14.80 19.70 -9.67
N VAL A 45 -13.75 19.39 -10.43
CA VAL A 45 -13.45 20.13 -11.67
C VAL A 45 -14.60 19.97 -12.66
N ARG A 46 -15.13 18.75 -12.81
CA ARG A 46 -16.25 18.45 -13.71
C ARG A 46 -17.53 19.19 -13.32
N GLU A 47 -17.88 19.24 -12.04
CA GLU A 47 -19.05 19.94 -11.51
C GLU A 47 -18.97 21.44 -11.77
N ARG A 48 -17.80 22.07 -11.55
CA ARG A 48 -17.58 23.50 -11.86
C ARG A 48 -17.86 23.83 -13.34
N GLN A 49 -17.72 22.84 -14.21
CA GLN A 49 -17.88 22.99 -15.66
C GLN A 49 -19.25 22.56 -16.21
N GLN A 50 -20.17 22.04 -15.38
CA GLN A 50 -21.47 21.48 -15.85
C GLN A 50 -22.39 22.51 -16.54
N ASN A 51 -22.22 23.80 -16.27
CA ASN A 51 -23.08 24.85 -16.82
C ASN A 51 -22.54 25.45 -18.14
N THR A 52 -21.36 25.04 -18.58
CA THR A 52 -20.67 25.63 -19.73
C THR A 52 -20.91 24.77 -20.98
N GLN A 53 -21.72 25.26 -21.93
CA GLN A 53 -22.07 24.50 -23.15
C GLN A 53 -21.01 24.58 -24.26
N LEU A 54 -20.17 25.62 -24.28
CA LEU A 54 -19.08 25.82 -25.23
C LEU A 54 -17.88 26.39 -24.49
N PHE A 55 -16.71 25.79 -24.68
CA PHE A 55 -15.45 26.29 -24.15
C PHE A 55 -14.71 27.07 -25.22
N SER A 56 -14.31 28.29 -24.91
CA SER A 56 -13.19 28.91 -25.59
C SER A 56 -11.89 28.16 -25.27
N LYS A 57 -10.88 28.34 -26.12
CA LYS A 57 -9.56 27.75 -25.90
C LYS A 57 -8.99 28.13 -24.52
N GLN A 58 -9.15 29.39 -24.13
CA GLN A 58 -8.63 29.91 -22.87
C GLN A 58 -9.33 29.30 -21.65
N GLU A 59 -10.64 29.09 -21.73
CA GLU A 59 -11.39 28.41 -20.65
C GLU A 59 -10.98 26.94 -20.54
N MET A 60 -10.74 26.26 -21.66
CA MET A 60 -10.25 24.88 -21.64
C MET A 60 -8.84 24.78 -21.06
N GLU A 61 -7.93 25.71 -21.40
CA GLU A 61 -6.59 25.77 -20.79
C GLU A 61 -6.67 25.97 -19.27
N GLN A 62 -7.55 26.87 -18.80
CA GLN A 62 -7.76 27.07 -17.37
C GLN A 62 -8.28 25.82 -16.66
N VAL A 63 -9.21 25.08 -17.28
CA VAL A 63 -9.74 23.83 -16.71
C VAL A 63 -8.64 22.77 -16.55
N LEU A 64 -7.73 22.68 -17.53
CA LEU A 64 -6.60 21.76 -17.47
C LEU A 64 -5.59 22.16 -16.39
N ASP A 65 -5.29 23.45 -16.27
CA ASP A 65 -4.40 23.99 -15.24
C ASP A 65 -4.97 23.78 -13.83
N ASP A 66 -6.27 24.00 -13.65
CA ASP A 66 -6.96 23.75 -12.38
C ASP A 66 -6.91 22.26 -12.00
N MET A 67 -7.18 21.38 -12.97
CA MET A 67 -7.11 19.92 -12.77
C MET A 67 -5.69 19.46 -12.43
N GLU A 68 -4.67 19.99 -13.12
CA GLU A 68 -3.27 19.71 -12.81
C GLU A 68 -2.91 20.18 -11.39
N GLY A 69 -3.35 21.38 -11.00
CA GLY A 69 -3.13 21.94 -9.66
C GLY A 69 -3.71 21.07 -8.55
N GLU A 70 -4.99 20.72 -8.67
CA GLU A 70 -5.70 19.89 -7.68
C GLU A 70 -5.07 18.49 -7.58
N MET A 71 -4.71 17.87 -8.71
CA MET A 71 -4.02 16.57 -8.72
C MET A 71 -2.65 16.67 -8.05
N ARG A 72 -1.82 17.65 -8.41
CA ARG A 72 -0.48 17.83 -7.83
C ARG A 72 -0.55 18.05 -6.33
N SER A 73 -1.53 18.82 -5.84
CA SER A 73 -1.73 19.02 -4.39
C SER A 73 -2.13 17.72 -3.71
N THR A 74 -3.16 17.05 -4.23
CA THR A 74 -3.67 15.79 -3.66
C THR A 74 -2.58 14.73 -3.56
N PHE A 75 -1.80 14.52 -4.62
CA PHE A 75 -0.70 13.56 -4.60
C PHE A 75 0.42 13.96 -3.64
N ARG A 76 0.78 15.25 -3.60
CA ARG A 76 1.84 15.73 -2.69
C ARG A 76 1.45 15.46 -1.23
N ASP A 77 0.24 15.81 -0.85
CA ASP A 77 -0.24 15.69 0.53
C ASP A 77 -0.31 14.21 0.94
N GLU A 78 -0.87 13.35 0.08
CA GLU A 78 -0.95 11.91 0.36
C GLU A 78 0.42 11.22 0.39
N LEU A 79 1.34 11.59 -0.51
CA LEU A 79 2.72 11.07 -0.47
C LEU A 79 3.48 11.50 0.78
N GLU A 80 3.28 12.74 1.24
CA GLU A 80 3.91 13.22 2.46
C GLU A 80 3.38 12.48 3.70
N ILE A 81 2.07 12.26 3.77
CA ILE A 81 1.45 11.47 4.84
C ILE A 81 1.97 10.02 4.78
N PHE A 82 2.07 9.42 3.60
CA PHE A 82 2.61 8.06 3.42
C PHE A 82 4.05 7.96 3.92
N TYR A 83 4.92 8.89 3.53
CA TYR A 83 6.30 8.94 4.00
C TYR A 83 6.40 9.02 5.54
N ARG A 84 5.60 9.89 6.16
CA ARG A 84 5.54 10.01 7.64
C ARG A 84 5.04 8.72 8.30
N MET A 85 4.02 8.07 7.73
CA MET A 85 3.51 6.79 8.23
C MET A 85 4.56 5.69 8.14
N SER A 86 5.34 5.61 7.06
CA SER A 86 6.46 4.67 6.94
C SER A 86 7.50 4.88 8.04
N GLY A 87 7.82 6.14 8.37
CA GLY A 87 8.70 6.49 9.48
C GLY A 87 8.18 6.02 10.84
N VAL A 88 6.90 6.25 11.14
CA VAL A 88 6.25 5.77 12.37
C VAL A 88 6.29 4.24 12.45
N PHE A 89 6.03 3.55 11.34
CA PHE A 89 6.07 2.09 11.31
C PHE A 89 7.48 1.54 11.62
N ILE A 90 8.52 2.11 11.00
CA ILE A 90 9.92 1.74 11.29
C ILE A 90 10.26 2.01 12.76
N GLN A 91 9.85 3.16 13.30
CA GLN A 91 10.06 3.49 14.72
C GLN A 91 9.42 2.44 15.65
N MET A 92 8.20 2.01 15.35
CA MET A 92 7.53 0.95 16.13
C MET A 92 8.29 -0.37 16.06
N LEU A 93 8.76 -0.78 14.88
CA LEU A 93 9.57 -1.98 14.72
C LEU A 93 10.86 -1.91 15.56
N MET A 94 11.59 -0.79 15.48
CA MET A 94 12.81 -0.58 16.26
C MET A 94 12.55 -0.67 17.76
N TYR A 95 11.47 -0.05 18.24
CA TYR A 95 11.07 -0.11 19.64
C TYR A 95 10.74 -1.54 20.12
N ASP A 96 10.04 -2.31 19.30
CA ASP A 96 9.72 -3.71 19.61
C ASP A 96 10.98 -4.61 19.61
N ALA A 97 11.93 -4.35 18.70
CA ALA A 97 13.20 -5.05 18.66
C ALA A 97 14.07 -4.71 19.89
N GLU A 98 14.15 -3.44 20.29
CA GLU A 98 14.85 -3.02 21.51
C GLU A 98 14.28 -3.72 22.76
N LYS A 99 12.94 -3.80 22.89
CA LYS A 99 12.30 -4.53 23.99
C LYS A 99 12.68 -6.01 24.06
N GLN A 100 12.95 -6.61 22.91
CA GLN A 100 13.33 -8.02 22.79
C GLN A 100 14.86 -8.20 22.78
N ASN A 101 15.65 -7.16 23.08
CA ASN A 101 17.12 -7.15 22.98
C ASN A 101 17.62 -7.67 21.62
N SER A 102 16.91 -7.33 20.55
CA SER A 102 17.20 -7.75 19.18
C SER A 102 17.59 -6.55 18.33
N GLU A 103 18.44 -6.79 17.32
CA GLU A 103 18.89 -5.76 16.37
C GLU A 103 18.13 -5.91 15.04
N ILE A 104 17.56 -4.82 14.54
CA ILE A 104 17.00 -4.78 13.19
C ILE A 104 18.11 -4.43 12.20
N ARG A 105 18.29 -5.32 11.20
CA ARG A 105 19.11 -5.03 10.03
C ARG A 105 18.21 -4.94 8.81
N ALA A 106 17.98 -3.72 8.34
CA ALA A 106 17.21 -3.47 7.12
C ALA A 106 18.15 -3.09 5.98
N ASP A 107 18.01 -3.76 4.83
CA ASP A 107 18.64 -3.35 3.58
C ASP A 107 17.67 -2.47 2.79
N VAL A 108 17.92 -1.16 2.81
CA VAL A 108 17.07 -0.18 2.12
C VAL A 108 17.10 -0.38 0.61
N ASN A 109 18.20 -0.90 0.04
CA ASN A 109 18.29 -1.18 -1.39
C ASN A 109 17.36 -2.32 -1.81
N PHE A 110 17.04 -3.22 -0.90
CA PHE A 110 16.10 -4.31 -1.16
C PHE A 110 14.64 -3.84 -1.19
N MET A 111 14.32 -2.67 -0.60
CA MET A 111 12.96 -2.14 -0.57
C MET A 111 12.46 -1.72 -1.97
N GLU A 112 13.37 -1.36 -2.87
CA GLU A 112 13.07 -1.02 -4.27
C GLU A 112 13.17 -2.24 -5.20
N ASN A 113 13.41 -3.44 -4.65
CA ASN A 113 13.54 -4.65 -5.44
C ASN A 113 12.19 -5.04 -6.06
N TYR A 114 12.04 -4.81 -7.37
CA TYR A 114 10.80 -5.11 -8.11
C TYR A 114 10.33 -6.57 -7.99
N LYS A 115 11.24 -7.52 -7.81
CA LYS A 115 10.85 -8.92 -7.58
C LYS A 115 10.22 -9.09 -6.19
N ALA A 116 10.83 -8.52 -5.16
CA ALA A 116 10.26 -8.53 -3.81
C ALA A 116 8.91 -7.81 -3.75
N LEU A 117 8.77 -6.68 -4.46
CA LEU A 117 7.50 -5.96 -4.59
C LEU A 117 6.44 -6.80 -5.32
N SER A 118 6.83 -7.55 -6.37
CA SER A 118 5.94 -8.47 -7.06
C SER A 118 5.50 -9.64 -6.17
N ASP A 119 6.42 -10.21 -5.39
CA ASP A 119 6.09 -11.29 -4.44
C ASP A 119 5.13 -10.76 -3.35
N MET A 120 5.30 -9.50 -2.91
CA MET A 120 4.37 -8.86 -1.97
C MET A 120 2.98 -8.66 -2.58
N ARG A 121 2.89 -8.29 -3.86
CA ARG A 121 1.59 -8.18 -4.56
C ARG A 121 0.85 -9.50 -4.62
N GLU A 122 1.53 -10.60 -4.94
CA GLU A 122 0.92 -11.94 -4.92
C GLU A 122 0.37 -12.29 -3.53
N PHE A 123 1.07 -11.86 -2.48
CA PHE A 123 0.63 -12.04 -1.11
C PHE A 123 -0.58 -11.16 -0.76
N GLU A 124 -0.58 -9.87 -1.14
CA GLU A 124 -1.72 -8.97 -1.00
C GLU A 124 -2.99 -9.56 -1.62
N ASP A 125 -2.90 -10.05 -2.86
CA ASP A 125 -4.05 -10.65 -3.58
C ASP A 125 -4.59 -11.89 -2.84
N LEU A 126 -3.69 -12.70 -2.26
CA LEU A 126 -4.07 -13.88 -1.49
C LEU A 126 -4.73 -13.51 -0.16
N VAL A 127 -4.14 -12.56 0.57
CA VAL A 127 -4.61 -12.07 1.88
C VAL A 127 -5.96 -11.37 1.78
N MET A 128 -6.20 -10.61 0.71
CA MET A 128 -7.42 -9.82 0.54
C MET A 128 -8.60 -10.63 -0.01
N SER A 129 -8.37 -11.87 -0.45
CA SER A 129 -9.38 -12.72 -1.10
C SER A 129 -10.19 -13.60 -0.14
N GLU A 130 -9.65 -14.08 0.99
CA GLU A 130 -10.35 -14.93 1.99
C GLU A 130 -9.70 -14.86 3.39
N ASP A 131 -10.44 -15.30 4.45
CA ASP A 131 -9.93 -15.58 5.80
C ASP A 131 -8.83 -16.67 5.74
N PHE A 132 -7.58 -16.28 5.50
CA PHE A 132 -6.50 -17.25 5.34
C PHE A 132 -5.87 -17.62 6.70
N THR A 133 -5.50 -18.90 6.82
CA THR A 133 -4.57 -19.39 7.84
C THR A 133 -3.39 -20.07 7.13
N LEU A 134 -2.16 -19.56 7.34
CA LEU A 134 -0.97 -20.22 6.78
C LEU A 134 -0.63 -21.42 7.67
N VAL A 135 -0.71 -22.61 7.08
CA VAL A 135 -0.44 -23.87 7.78
C VAL A 135 1.06 -24.14 7.81
N LYS A 136 1.59 -24.38 9.01
CA LYS A 136 3.00 -24.75 9.25
C LYS A 136 3.25 -26.15 8.65
N LYS A 137 4.30 -26.30 7.84
CA LYS A 137 4.68 -27.62 7.31
C LYS A 137 5.21 -28.51 8.45
N PRO A 138 4.89 -29.82 8.50
CA PRO A 138 5.47 -30.71 9.49
C PRO A 138 6.99 -30.77 9.28
N THR A 139 7.76 -30.43 10.32
CA THR A 139 9.21 -30.68 10.36
C THR A 139 9.44 -32.16 10.11
N ALA A 140 10.07 -32.50 8.97
CA ALA A 140 10.57 -33.84 8.73
C ALA A 140 11.56 -34.17 9.86
N LYS A 141 11.26 -35.23 10.62
CA LYS A 141 12.15 -35.72 11.67
C LYS A 141 13.50 -36.06 11.02
N ALA A 142 14.58 -35.50 11.55
CA ALA A 142 15.93 -35.95 11.25
C ALA A 142 16.04 -37.43 11.63
N GLN A 143 16.42 -38.27 10.66
CA GLN A 143 16.94 -39.62 10.88
C GLN A 143 18.46 -39.54 10.98
#